data_AF-A0A4R6BYL4-F1
#
_entry.id   AF-A0A4R6BYL4-F1
#
_cell.length_a   1.000
_cell.length_b   1.000
_cell.length_c   1.000
_cell.angle_alpha   90.00
_cell.angle_beta   90.00
_cell.angle_gamma   90.00
#
_symmetry.space_group_name_H-M   'P 1'
#
loop_
_entity.id
_entity.type
_entity.pdbx_description
1 polymer ?
#
loop_
_entity_poly.entity_id
_entity_poly.type
_entity_poly.pdbx_seq_one_letter_code
_entity_poly.pdbx_strand_id
1 'polypeptide(L)'
;MEKNKIDVKWSTLYRLLNFWVIILVILQFTIERDVSLFIILTLAALLITGLLDSLDHQRFRQNQGRHLFDAVILVLYTFLTYI
;
A
#
# COMPACT_ATOMS: atom_id res chain seq x y z
N MET A 1 27.21 -8.59 21.17
CA MET A 1 26.76 -8.14 19.83
C MET A 1 25.42 -7.47 19.99
N GLU A 2 25.40 -6.13 20.07
CA GLU A 2 24.16 -5.36 19.94
C GLU A 2 23.57 -5.64 18.56
N LYS A 3 22.43 -6.34 18.51
CA LYS A 3 21.61 -6.39 17.31
C LYS A 3 21.16 -4.95 17.07
N ASN A 4 21.77 -4.29 16.09
CA ASN A 4 21.19 -3.10 15.46
C ASN A 4 19.77 -3.50 15.02
N LYS A 5 18.77 -3.21 15.85
CA LYS A 5 17.38 -3.28 15.43
C LYS A 5 17.28 -2.24 14.34
N ILE A 6 17.21 -2.70 13.10
CA ILE A 6 16.80 -1.85 12.00
C ILE A 6 15.38 -1.45 12.39
N ASP A 7 15.23 -0.26 12.98
CA ASP A 7 13.93 0.39 13.19
C ASP A 7 13.43 0.77 11.79
N VAL A 8 12.95 -0.24 11.06
CA VAL A 8 12.28 -0.04 9.78
C VAL A 8 11.02 0.73 10.11
N LYS A 9 11.02 2.03 9.81
CA LYS A 9 9.84 2.88 9.98
C LYS A 9 8.82 2.48 8.91
N TRP A 10 8.06 1.41 9.16
CA TRP A 10 7.00 0.93 8.29
C TRP A 10 6.00 2.05 7.94
N SER A 11 5.70 2.93 8.89
CA SER A 11 4.91 4.14 8.66
C SER A 11 5.49 5.13 7.63
N THR A 12 6.81 5.19 7.46
CA THR A 12 7.47 5.99 6.41
C THR A 12 7.33 5.31 5.06
N LEU A 13 7.56 4.00 5.01
CA LEU A 13 7.39 3.23 3.78
C LEU A 13 5.93 3.25 3.29
N TYR A 14 4.97 3.11 4.20
CA TYR A 14 3.54 3.22 3.91
C TYR A 14 3.20 4.59 3.30
N ARG A 15 3.70 5.68 3.88
CA ARG A 15 3.50 7.03 3.35
C ARG A 15 4.07 7.19 1.94
N LEU A 16 5.28 6.68 1.72
CA LEU A 16 5.89 6.70 0.39
C LEU A 16 5.07 5.90 -0.62
N LEU A 17 4.65 4.69 -0.28
CA LEU A 17 3.80 3.86 -1.14
C LEU A 17 2.47 4.55 -1.47
N ASN A 18 1.88 5.26 -0.52
CA ASN A 18 0.65 6.02 -0.74
C ASN A 18 0.85 7.13 -1.79
N PHE A 19 1.95 7.89 -1.69
CA PHE A 19 2.33 8.86 -2.73
C PHE A 19 2.55 8.19 -4.09
N TRP A 20 3.20 7.03 -4.13
CA TRP A 20 3.42 6.28 -5.37
C TRP A 20 2.11 5.83 -6.03
N VAL A 21 1.14 5.33 -5.26
CA VAL A 21 -0.18 4.97 -5.80
C VAL A 21 -0.83 6.17 -6.47
N ILE A 22 -0.82 7.34 -5.82
CA ILE A 22 -1.41 8.57 -6.39
C ILE A 22 -0.73 8.93 -7.72
N ILE A 23 0.61 8.88 -7.77
CA ILE A 23 1.37 9.17 -9.00
C ILE A 23 1.00 8.18 -10.11
N LEU A 24 0.95 6.88 -9.80
CA LEU A 24 0.64 5.85 -10.78
C LEU A 24 -0.80 6.00 -11.32
N VAL A 25 -1.76 6.33 -10.46
CA VAL A 25 -3.15 6.61 -10.86
C VAL A 25 -3.19 7.82 -11.80
N ILE A 26 -2.46 8.91 -11.52
CA ILE A 26 -2.38 10.07 -12.42
C ILE A 26 -1.73 9.68 -13.76
N LEU A 27 -0.66 8.89 -13.72
CA LEU A 27 0.04 8.42 -14.92
C LEU A 27 -0.86 7.56 -15.82
N GLN A 28 -1.77 6.78 -15.24
CA GLN A 28 -2.75 5.98 -15.99
C GLN A 28 -3.60 6.84 -16.93
N PHE A 29 -3.92 8.07 -16.53
CA PHE A 29 -4.70 9.00 -17.37
C PHE A 29 -3.83 9.81 -18.34
N THR A 30 -2.50 9.76 -18.18
CA THR A 30 -1.56 10.60 -18.95
C THR A 30 -0.84 9.81 -20.04
N ILE A 31 -0.63 8.50 -19.83
CA ILE A 31 0.15 7.63 -20.71
C ILE A 31 -0.74 6.52 -21.27
N GLU A 32 -0.60 6.23 -22.56
CA GLU A 32 -1.33 5.14 -23.25
C GLU A 32 -0.88 3.72 -22.84
N ARG A 33 0.15 3.59 -21.99
CA ARG A 33 0.62 2.30 -21.50
C ARG A 33 -0.24 1.82 -20.36
N ASP A 34 -0.53 0.53 -20.36
CA ASP A 34 -1.15 -0.15 -19.22
C ASP A 34 -0.22 -0.10 -18.00
N VAL A 35 -0.60 0.70 -17.02
CA VAL A 35 0.06 0.81 -15.71
C VAL A 35 -0.77 0.18 -14.59
N SER A 36 -1.90 -0.42 -14.91
CA SER A 36 -2.86 -0.93 -13.92
C SER A 36 -2.27 -2.05 -13.08
N LEU A 37 -1.43 -2.92 -13.67
CA LEU A 37 -0.68 -3.92 -12.91
C LEU A 37 0.24 -3.27 -11.84
N PHE A 38 0.94 -2.19 -12.18
CA PHE A 38 1.81 -1.49 -11.24
C PHE A 38 1.02 -0.84 -10.10
N ILE A 39 -0.17 -0.30 -10.40
CA ILE A 39 -1.08 0.25 -9.39
C ILE A 39 -1.52 -0.85 -8.42
N ILE A 40 -1.94 -2.01 -8.93
CA ILE A 40 -2.38 -3.15 -8.13
C ILE A 40 -1.25 -3.67 -7.23
N LEU A 41 -0.05 -3.86 -7.78
CA LEU A 41 1.11 -4.28 -7.00
C LEU A 41 1.48 -3.27 -5.90
N THR A 42 1.36 -1.97 -6.19
CA THR A 42 1.66 -0.92 -5.21
C THR A 42 0.59 -0.86 -4.11
N LEU A 43 -0.70 -1.01 -4.46
CA LEU A 43 -1.80 -1.13 -3.50
C LEU A 43 -1.63 -2.36 -2.59
N ALA A 44 -1.23 -3.50 -3.15
CA ALA A 44 -0.93 -4.71 -2.38
C ALA A 44 0.25 -4.50 -1.42
N ALA A 45 1.32 -3.85 -1.89
CA ALA A 45 2.46 -3.49 -1.03
C ALA A 45 2.05 -2.51 0.08
N LEU A 46 1.16 -1.57 -0.20
CA LEU A 46 0.63 -0.60 0.76
C LEU A 46 -0.18 -1.30 1.85
N LEU A 47 -1.03 -2.26 1.48
CA LEU A 47 -1.76 -3.10 2.43
C LEU A 47 -0.80 -3.91 3.31
N ILE A 48 0.18 -4.60 2.71
CA ILE A 48 1.15 -5.42 3.46
C ILE A 48 1.97 -4.56 4.43
N THR A 49 2.50 -3.43 3.96
CA THR A 49 3.28 -2.52 4.81
C THR A 49 2.44 -1.90 5.93
N GLY A 50 1.16 -1.58 5.67
CA GLY A 50 0.22 -1.15 6.68
C GLY A 50 -0.01 -2.21 7.76
N LEU A 51 -0.18 -3.47 7.34
CA LEU A 51 -0.37 -4.60 8.25
C LEU A 51 0.88 -4.83 9.11
N LEU A 52 2.07 -4.85 8.49
CA LEU A 52 3.35 -4.99 9.18
C LEU A 52 3.57 -3.88 10.21
N ASP A 53 3.33 -2.62 9.85
CA ASP A 53 3.39 -1.46 10.75
C ASP A 53 2.49 -1.65 11.98
N SER A 54 1.31 -2.21 11.76
CA SER A 54 0.30 -2.38 12.81
C SER A 54 0.58 -3.58 13.72
N LEU A 55 1.23 -4.62 13.20
CA LEU A 55 1.70 -5.76 13.98
C LEU A 55 2.88 -5.36 14.86
N ASP A 56 3.84 -4.62 14.30
CA ASP A 56 5.05 -4.18 15.00
C ASP A 56 4.72 -3.26 16.20
N HIS A 57 3.73 -2.38 16.05
CA HIS A 57 3.29 -1.48 17.12
C HIS A 57 2.13 -2.03 17.98
N GLN A 58 1.68 -3.28 17.77
CA GLN A 58 0.46 -3.84 18.39
C GLN A 58 -0.80 -2.97 18.23
N ARG A 59 -0.85 -2.11 17.21
CA ARG A 59 -1.96 -1.18 16.92
C ARG A 59 -2.95 -1.73 15.90
N PHE A 60 -2.95 -3.05 15.69
CA PHE A 60 -3.81 -3.69 14.70
C PHE A 60 -5.27 -3.26 14.80
N ARG A 61 -5.87 -3.27 16.01
CA ARG A 61 -7.26 -2.85 16.26
C ARG A 61 -7.53 -1.37 15.99
N GLN A 62 -6.54 -0.50 16.17
CA GLN A 62 -6.67 0.94 15.92
C GLN A 62 -6.59 1.26 14.42
N ASN A 63 -5.82 0.47 13.67
CA ASN A 63 -5.61 0.66 12.23
C ASN A 63 -6.52 -0.23 11.35
N GLN A 64 -7.50 -0.92 11.93
CA GLN A 64 -8.40 -1.82 11.18
C GLN A 64 -9.12 -1.12 10.02
N GLY A 65 -9.60 0.11 10.23
CA GLY A 65 -10.27 0.89 9.19
C GLY A 65 -9.36 1.19 8.00
N ARG A 66 -8.07 1.44 8.25
CA ARG A 66 -7.06 1.67 7.20
C ARG A 66 -6.82 0.40 6.39
N HIS A 67 -6.61 -0.74 7.04
CA HIS A 67 -6.41 -2.01 6.33
C HIS A 67 -7.61 -2.43 5.52
N LEU A 68 -8.81 -2.21 6.06
CA LEU A 68 -10.05 -2.48 5.35
C LEU A 68 -10.17 -1.59 4.11
N PHE A 69 -9.89 -0.30 4.23
CA PHE A 69 -9.89 0.63 3.11
C PHE A 69 -8.87 0.24 2.04
N ASP A 70 -7.62 -0.04 2.44
CA ASP A 70 -6.55 -0.45 1.54
C ASP A 70 -6.92 -1.75 0.80
N ALA A 71 -7.53 -2.72 1.49
CA ALA A 71 -8.01 -3.96 0.89
C ALA A 71 -9.20 -3.74 -0.05
N VAL A 72 -10.17 -2.90 0.33
CA VAL A 72 -11.33 -2.58 -0.51
C VAL A 72 -10.90 -1.90 -1.80
N ILE A 73 -10.00 -0.91 -1.73
CA ILE A 73 -9.47 -0.25 -2.94
C ILE A 73 -8.71 -1.22 -3.81
N LEU A 74 -7.86 -2.07 -3.23
CA LEU A 74 -7.14 -3.09 -3.98
C LEU A 74 -8.09 -4.00 -4.75
N VAL A 75 -9.12 -4.53 -4.08
CA VAL A 75 -10.12 -5.41 -4.71
C VAL A 75 -10.92 -4.67 -5.77
N LEU A 76 -11.44 -3.48 -5.46
CA LEU A 76 -12.22 -2.68 -6.41
C LEU A 76 -11.42 -2.32 -7.65
N TYR A 77 -10.18 -1.87 -7.49
CA TYR A 77 -9.33 -1.49 -8.61
C TYR A 77 -8.92 -2.70 -9.45
N THR A 78 -8.60 -3.83 -8.81
CA THR A 78 -8.30 -5.09 -9.51
C THR A 78 -9.50 -5.57 -10.30
N PHE A 79 -10.69 -5.55 -9.69
CA PHE A 79 -11.94 -5.93 -10.36
C PHE A 79 -12.21 -5.03 -11.57
N LEU A 80 -12.13 -3.71 -11.40
CA LEU A 80 -12.40 -2.73 -12.47
C LEU A 80 -11.36 -2.77 -13.62
N THR A 81 -10.17 -3.32 -13.35
CA THR A 81 -9.12 -3.45 -14.37
C THR A 81 -9.24 -4.73 -15.18
N TYR A 82 -9.58 -5.85 -14.53
CA TYR A 82 -9.49 -7.19 -15.12
C TYR A 82 -10.84 -7.83 -15.50
N ILE A 83 -11.96 -7.15 -15.24
CA ILE A 83 -13.32 -7.56 -15.60
C ILE A 83 -13.94 -6.49 -16.48
#